data_AF-A0AAN5BKN8-F1
#
_entry.id   AF-A0AAN5BKN8-F1
#
_cell.length_a   1.000
_cell.length_b   1.000
_cell.length_c   1.000
_cell.angle_alpha   90.00
_cell.angle_beta   90.00
_cell.angle_gamma   90.00
#
_symmetry.space_group_name_H-M   'P 1'
#
loop_
_entity.id
_entity.type
_entity.pdbx_description
1 polymer ?
#
loop_
_entity_poly.entity_id
_entity_poly.type
_entity_poly.pdbx_seq_one_letter_code
_entity_poly.pdbx_strand_id
1 'polypeptide(L)'
;MAEQIRAEEGAIEKGATAVDNARSGIENRIKDIEAKMAELGSFWSGDAAVSFNALMSSWQEKATSLNNILIDLSDNLRGTAKDQAANEEDNQSRTSKLQALLG
;
A
#
# COMPACT_ATOMS: atom_id res chain seq x y z
N MET A 1 22.47 10.73 16.25
CA MET A 1 21.02 10.89 16.45
C MET A 1 20.38 11.59 15.24
N ALA A 2 20.78 12.79 14.83
CA ALA A 2 20.23 13.46 13.64
C ALA A 2 20.42 12.70 12.31
N GLU A 3 21.57 12.04 12.08
CA GLU A 3 21.77 11.17 10.91
C GLU A 3 20.82 9.96 10.88
N GLN A 4 20.54 9.38 12.05
CA GLN A 4 19.72 8.17 12.17
C GLN A 4 18.25 8.48 11.90
N ILE A 5 17.77 9.63 12.40
CA ILE A 5 16.46 10.19 12.12
C ILE A 5 16.23 10.38 10.61
N ARG A 6 17.17 11.06 9.93
CA ARG A 6 17.07 11.27 8.47
C ARG A 6 17.13 9.96 7.68
N ALA A 7 17.84 8.96 8.20
CA ALA A 7 17.89 7.63 7.58
C ALA A 7 16.59 6.85 7.75
N GLU A 8 15.91 6.98 8.90
CA GLU A 8 14.62 6.34 9.17
C GLU A 8 13.48 7.00 8.38
N GLU A 9 13.39 8.33 8.36
CA GLU A 9 12.42 9.09 7.53
C GLU A 9 12.54 8.71 6.04
N GLY A 10 13.77 8.69 5.51
CA GLY A 10 14.03 8.31 4.13
C GLY A 10 13.78 6.84 3.83
N ALA A 11 13.81 5.94 4.83
CA ALA A 11 13.47 4.54 4.66
C ALA A 11 11.94 4.35 4.57
N ILE A 12 11.17 5.11 5.33
CA ILE A 12 9.71 5.02 5.33
C ILE A 12 9.13 5.59 4.03
N GLU A 13 9.64 6.71 3.55
CA GLU A 13 9.19 7.29 2.27
C GLU A 13 9.50 6.36 1.10
N LYS A 14 10.67 5.70 1.11
CA LYS A 14 11.01 4.64 0.16
C LYS A 14 10.06 3.44 0.28
N GLY A 15 9.70 3.05 1.50
CA GLY A 15 8.74 1.98 1.76
C GLY A 15 7.35 2.28 1.20
N ALA A 16 6.83 3.49 1.47
CA ALA A 16 5.55 3.95 0.94
C ALA A 16 5.56 3.97 -0.60
N THR A 17 6.62 4.51 -1.20
CA THR A 17 6.80 4.52 -2.66
C THR A 17 6.83 3.09 -3.24
N ALA A 18 7.51 2.16 -2.57
CA ALA A 18 7.55 0.76 -3.00
C ALA A 18 6.17 0.10 -2.93
N VAL A 19 5.38 0.39 -1.89
CA VAL A 19 3.99 -0.10 -1.76
C VAL A 19 3.09 0.49 -2.83
N ASP A 20 3.19 1.80 -3.11
CA ASP A 20 2.39 2.46 -4.16
C ASP A 20 2.71 1.90 -5.56
N ASN A 21 3.99 1.61 -5.82
CA ASN A 21 4.42 0.95 -7.05
C ASN A 21 3.90 -0.49 -7.15
N ALA A 22 3.99 -1.26 -6.06
CA ALA A 22 3.46 -2.62 -6.00
C ALA A 22 1.94 -2.63 -6.21
N ARG A 23 1.22 -1.70 -5.61
CA ARG A 23 -0.22 -1.49 -5.81
C ARG A 23 -0.54 -1.22 -7.26
N SER A 24 0.14 -0.26 -7.88
CA SER A 24 -0.07 0.08 -9.29
C SER A 24 0.20 -1.12 -10.21
N GLY A 25 1.24 -1.91 -9.91
CA GLY A 25 1.54 -3.14 -10.63
C GLY A 25 0.46 -4.21 -10.48
N ILE A 26 -0.09 -4.37 -9.28
CA ILE A 26 -1.17 -5.31 -8.99
C ILE A 26 -2.47 -4.89 -9.68
N GLU A 27 -2.83 -3.60 -9.64
CA GLU A 27 -3.98 -3.06 -10.35
C GLU A 27 -3.91 -3.31 -11.86
N ASN A 28 -2.74 -3.09 -12.46
CA ASN A 28 -2.53 -3.40 -13.87
C ASN A 28 -2.68 -4.89 -14.17
N ARG A 29 -2.10 -5.76 -13.32
CA ARG A 29 -2.22 -7.21 -13.49
C ARG A 29 -3.67 -7.68 -13.34
N ILE A 30 -4.45 -7.11 -12.42
CA ILE A 30 -5.88 -7.40 -12.26
C ILE A 30 -6.61 -7.07 -13.56
N LYS A 31 -6.42 -5.85 -14.09
CA LYS A 31 -7.04 -5.43 -15.35
C LYS A 31 -6.65 -6.32 -16.53
N ASP A 32 -5.38 -6.73 -16.61
CA ASP A 32 -4.91 -7.64 -17.65
C ASP A 32 -5.62 -9.00 -17.58
N ILE A 33 -5.82 -9.52 -16.37
CA ILE A 33 -6.51 -10.80 -16.17
C ILE A 33 -8.00 -10.66 -16.47
N GLU A 34 -8.64 -9.58 -16.04
CA GLU A 34 -10.04 -9.27 -16.40
C GLU A 34 -10.25 -9.16 -17.91
N ALA A 35 -9.32 -8.50 -18.63
CA ALA A 35 -9.38 -8.40 -20.08
C ALA A 35 -9.27 -9.78 -20.76
N LYS A 36 -8.31 -10.61 -20.33
CA LYS A 36 -8.15 -11.97 -20.86
C LYS A 36 -9.34 -12.87 -20.53
N MET A 37 -9.90 -12.73 -19.33
CA MET A 37 -11.11 -13.45 -18.95
C MET A 37 -12.28 -13.00 -19.83
N ALA A 38 -12.49 -11.70 -20.04
CA ALA A 38 -13.56 -11.20 -20.91
C ALA A 38 -13.44 -11.72 -22.36
N GLU A 39 -12.21 -11.79 -22.89
CA GLU A 39 -11.93 -12.40 -24.20
C GLU A 39 -12.35 -13.87 -24.24
N LEU A 40 -11.93 -14.68 -23.24
CA LEU A 40 -12.25 -16.10 -23.16
C LEU A 40 -13.75 -16.36 -22.93
N GLY A 41 -14.40 -15.54 -22.10
CA GLY A 41 -15.82 -15.68 -21.76
C GLY A 41 -16.73 -15.48 -22.98
N SER A 42 -16.29 -14.72 -23.97
CA SER A 42 -17.05 -14.52 -25.22
C SER A 42 -17.24 -15.81 -26.04
N PHE A 43 -16.40 -16.83 -25.80
CA PHE A 43 -16.47 -18.12 -26.48
C PHE A 43 -17.27 -19.18 -25.73
N TRP A 44 -17.58 -18.96 -24.45
CA TRP A 44 -18.23 -19.97 -23.61
C TRP A 44 -19.74 -19.71 -23.54
N SER A 45 -20.53 -20.75 -23.79
CA SER A 45 -22.01 -20.71 -23.75
C SER A 45 -22.55 -21.91 -22.96
N GLY A 46 -23.82 -21.82 -22.53
CA GLY A 46 -24.45 -22.88 -21.72
C GLY A 46 -23.84 -23.03 -20.32
N ASP A 47 -23.71 -24.25 -19.84
CA ASP A 47 -23.22 -24.55 -18.47
C ASP A 47 -21.78 -24.05 -18.20
N ALA A 48 -20.96 -23.97 -19.25
CA ALA A 48 -19.61 -23.42 -19.16
C ALA A 48 -19.63 -21.90 -18.84
N ALA A 49 -20.61 -21.16 -19.37
CA ALA A 49 -20.76 -19.74 -19.09
C ALA A 49 -21.15 -19.50 -17.62
N VAL A 50 -21.97 -20.37 -17.03
CA VAL A 50 -22.34 -20.27 -15.61
C VAL A 50 -21.12 -20.44 -14.71
N SER A 51 -20.32 -21.48 -14.95
CA SER A 51 -19.10 -21.75 -14.18
C SER A 51 -18.07 -20.62 -14.34
N PHE A 52 -17.96 -20.06 -15.54
CA PHE A 52 -17.10 -18.92 -15.83
C PHE A 52 -17.53 -17.65 -15.10
N ASN A 53 -18.82 -17.33 -15.11
CA ASN A 53 -19.36 -16.18 -14.39
C ASN A 53 -19.10 -16.31 -12.88
N ALA A 54 -19.21 -17.51 -12.32
CA ALA A 54 -18.87 -17.77 -10.92
C ALA A 54 -17.37 -17.54 -10.64
N LEU A 55 -16.48 -18.02 -11.53
CA LEU A 55 -15.04 -17.78 -11.44
C LEU A 55 -14.72 -16.29 -11.53
N MET A 56 -15.33 -15.58 -12.47
CA MET A 56 -15.14 -14.14 -12.68
C MET A 56 -15.57 -13.34 -11.45
N SER A 57 -16.71 -13.69 -10.84
CA SER A 57 -17.18 -13.05 -9.61
C SER A 57 -16.24 -13.31 -8.43
N SER A 58 -15.79 -14.56 -8.24
CA SER A 58 -14.81 -14.86 -7.19
C SER A 58 -13.47 -14.17 -7.44
N TRP A 59 -13.06 -14.02 -8.69
CA TRP A 59 -11.84 -13.31 -9.05
C TRP A 59 -11.93 -11.84 -8.67
N GLN A 60 -13.01 -11.16 -9.08
CA GLN A 60 -13.26 -9.76 -8.76
C GLN A 60 -13.27 -9.52 -7.26
N GLU A 61 -13.94 -10.36 -6.48
CA GLU A 61 -13.95 -10.26 -5.01
C GLU A 61 -12.53 -10.33 -4.42
N LYS A 62 -11.73 -11.31 -4.84
CA LYS A 62 -10.34 -11.46 -4.38
C LYS A 62 -9.45 -10.30 -4.83
N ALA A 63 -9.64 -9.81 -6.05
CA ALA A 63 -8.90 -8.69 -6.61
C ALA A 63 -9.19 -7.40 -5.84
N THR A 64 -10.47 -7.12 -5.54
CA THR A 64 -10.88 -5.99 -4.69
C THR A 64 -10.31 -6.11 -3.27
N SER A 65 -10.38 -7.31 -2.67
CA SER A 65 -9.81 -7.54 -1.34
C SER A 65 -8.30 -7.29 -1.31
N LEU A 66 -7.56 -7.77 -2.30
CA LEU A 66 -6.12 -7.53 -2.42
C LEU A 66 -5.82 -6.03 -2.57
N ASN A 67 -6.60 -5.32 -3.40
CA ASN A 67 -6.43 -3.88 -3.56
C ASN A 67 -6.59 -3.16 -2.22
N ASN A 68 -7.68 -3.43 -1.50
CA ASN A 68 -7.96 -2.80 -0.20
C ASN A 68 -6.82 -3.04 0.82
N ILE A 69 -6.27 -4.26 0.91
CA ILE A 69 -5.14 -4.56 1.79
C ILE A 69 -3.91 -3.70 1.45
N LEU A 70 -3.66 -3.45 0.17
CA LEU A 70 -2.53 -2.62 -0.26
C LEU A 70 -2.76 -1.13 0.04
N ILE A 71 -4.01 -0.66 -0.05
CA ILE A 71 -4.40 0.68 0.40
C ILE A 71 -4.12 0.82 1.90
N ASP A 72 -4.66 -0.10 2.69
CA ASP A 72 -4.50 -0.09 4.15
C ASP A 72 -3.02 -0.13 4.54
N LEU A 73 -2.20 -0.93 3.84
CA LEU A 73 -0.77 -0.99 4.09
C LEU A 73 -0.08 0.36 3.78
N SER A 74 -0.40 1.00 2.65
CA SER A 74 0.16 2.30 2.28
C SER A 74 -0.22 3.38 3.31
N ASP A 75 -1.48 3.40 3.72
CA ASP A 75 -2.00 4.34 4.72
C ASP A 75 -1.36 4.12 6.09
N ASN A 76 -1.19 2.87 6.53
CA ASN A 76 -0.50 2.55 7.78
C ASN A 76 0.97 2.95 7.77
N LEU A 77 1.68 2.74 6.65
CA LEU A 77 3.07 3.16 6.51
C LEU A 77 3.22 4.68 6.57
N ARG A 78 2.34 5.41 5.88
CA ARG A 78 2.32 6.88 5.91
C ARG A 78 1.93 7.43 7.29
N GLY A 79 0.97 6.79 7.96
CA GLY A 79 0.61 7.10 9.35
C GLY A 79 1.79 6.92 10.29
N THR A 80 2.48 5.78 10.20
CA THR A 80 3.69 5.49 10.99
C THR A 80 4.80 6.51 10.73
N ALA A 81 5.02 6.90 9.46
CA ALA A 81 5.98 7.94 9.10
C ALA A 81 5.71 9.26 9.83
N LYS A 82 4.45 9.68 9.78
CA LYS A 82 4.00 10.94 10.38
C LYS A 82 4.11 10.92 11.90
N ASP A 83 3.74 9.81 12.53
CA ASP A 83 3.82 9.66 13.98
C ASP A 83 5.27 9.63 14.47
N GLN A 84 6.18 9.02 13.71
CA GLN A 84 7.62 9.05 14.02
C GLN A 84 8.19 10.47 13.90
N ALA A 85 7.92 11.17 12.79
CA ALA A 85 8.36 12.56 12.61
C ALA A 85 7.85 13.49 13.73
N ALA A 86 6.59 13.34 14.14
CA ALA A 86 6.01 14.14 15.22
C ALA A 86 6.65 13.85 16.59
N ASN A 87 6.89 12.57 16.90
CA ASN A 87 7.56 12.17 18.15
C ASN A 87 9.00 12.69 18.20
N GLU A 88 9.70 12.71 17.07
CA GLU A 88 11.07 13.21 16.98
C GLU A 88 11.15 14.73 17.13
N GLU A 89 10.23 15.48 16.53
CA GLU A 89 10.15 16.94 16.70
C GLU A 89 9.91 17.31 18.18
N ASP A 90 8.99 16.61 18.85
CA ASP A 90 8.76 16.80 20.29
C ASP A 90 10.02 16.48 21.11
N ASN A 91 10.71 15.38 20.80
CA ASN A 91 11.90 14.95 21.53
C ASN A 91 13.10 15.90 21.32
N GLN A 92 13.30 16.42 20.11
CA GLN A 92 14.28 17.48 19.84
C GLN A 92 13.94 18.76 20.64
N SER A 93 12.68 19.18 20.63
CA SER A 93 12.24 20.38 21.35
C SER A 93 12.52 20.26 22.87
N ARG A 94 12.28 19.07 23.44
CA ARG A 94 12.56 18.76 24.85
C ARG A 94 14.06 18.75 25.12
N THR A 95 14.84 18.13 24.26
CA THR A 95 16.30 18.06 24.39
C THR A 95 16.93 19.45 24.33
N SER A 96 16.51 20.30 23.38
CA SER A 96 16.99 21.69 23.29
C SER A 96 16.61 22.52 24.52
N LYS A 97 15.40 22.33 25.06
CA LYS A 97 14.99 22.99 26.32
C LYS A 97 15.86 22.53 27.50
N LEU A 98 16.16 21.24 27.60
CA LEU A 98 17.04 20.71 28.65
C LEU A 98 18.47 21.23 28.51
N GLN A 99 19.01 21.29 27.29
CA GLN A 99 20.33 21.87 27.02
C GLN A 99 20.40 23.34 27.40
N ALA A 100 19.35 24.13 27.10
CA ALA A 100 19.26 25.53 27.48
C ALA A 100 19.12 25.76 29.01
N LEU A 101 18.72 24.74 29.77
CA LEU A 101 18.62 24.79 31.23
C LEU A 101 19.89 24.31 31.94
N LEU A 102 20.71 23.50 31.26
CA LEU A 102 21.93 22.90 31.80
C LEU A 102 23.22 23.62 31.36
N GLY A 103 23.14 24.52 30.37
CA GLY A 103 24.19 25.44 29.95
C GLY A 103 23.94 26.84 30.47
#